data_AF-A0A7S0JZI6-F1
#
_entry.id   AF-A0A7S0JZI6-F1
#
_cell.length_a   1.000
_cell.length_b   1.000
_cell.length_c   1.000
_cell.angle_alpha   90.00
_cell.angle_beta   90.00
_cell.angle_gamma   90.00
#
_symmetry.space_group_name_H-M   'P 1'
#
loop_
_entity.id
_entity.type
_entity.pdbx_description
1 polymer ?
#
loop_
_entity_poly.entity_id
_entity_poly.type
_entity_poly.pdbx_seq_one_letter_code
_entity_poly.pdbx_strand_id
1 'polypeptide(L)'
;LGCSGGVVLENLAKRCPDWDFLGFEVRDPVVKAALQLLQTSGVAGANAGVLRCNPQLTGEEVLQSLCDFTGTEAPLVSVTVQHPDPCFKTRHSRRRVLTPRVLSTLARRMQG
;
A
#
# COMPACT_ATOMS: atom_id res chain seq x y z
N LEU A 1 -0.51 0.24 -3.45
CA LEU A 1 -1.13 -1.10 -3.40
C LEU A 1 -0.36 -2.06 -4.30
N GLY A 2 0.09 -3.19 -3.76
CA GLY A 2 0.95 -4.14 -4.48
C GLY A 2 2.37 -3.60 -4.63
N CYS A 3 3.13 -3.50 -3.54
CA CYS A 3 4.49 -2.96 -3.58
C CYS A 3 5.54 -3.96 -4.07
N SER A 4 5.17 -5.23 -4.32
CA SER A 4 6.12 -6.28 -4.72
C SER A 4 7.32 -6.31 -3.78
N GLY A 5 8.52 -6.64 -4.27
CA GLY A 5 9.77 -6.63 -3.50
C GLY A 5 10.25 -5.24 -3.05
N GLY A 6 9.45 -4.18 -3.13
CA GLY A 6 9.75 -2.88 -2.51
C GLY A 6 10.60 -1.92 -3.33
N VAL A 7 11.09 -2.29 -4.53
CA VAL A 7 12.01 -1.44 -5.32
C VAL A 7 11.44 -0.06 -5.64
N VAL A 8 10.18 0.04 -6.07
CA VAL A 8 9.58 1.35 -6.36
C VAL A 8 9.36 2.16 -5.09
N LEU A 9 8.98 1.48 -4.00
CA LEU A 9 8.78 2.10 -2.69
C LEU A 9 10.08 2.70 -2.14
N GLU A 10 11.17 1.94 -2.20
CA GLU A 10 12.52 2.37 -1.82
C GLU A 10 12.99 3.58 -2.65
N ASN A 11 12.80 3.54 -3.96
CA ASN A 11 13.18 4.65 -4.84
C ASN A 11 12.38 5.92 -4.56
N LEU A 12 11.08 5.81 -4.27
CA LEU A 12 10.25 6.96 -3.90
C LEU A 12 10.71 7.54 -2.56
N ALA A 13 10.95 6.69 -1.56
CA ALA A 13 11.42 7.10 -0.24
C ALA A 13 12.75 7.86 -0.30
N LYS A 14 13.71 7.39 -1.13
CA LYS A 14 15.00 8.07 -1.34
C LYS A 14 14.87 9.42 -2.06
N ARG A 15 13.92 9.54 -2.99
CA ARG A 15 13.73 10.74 -3.82
C ARG A 15 12.87 11.81 -3.16
N CYS A 16 11.98 11.41 -2.26
CA CYS A 16 11.02 12.26 -1.59
C CYS A 16 11.15 12.06 -0.08
N PRO A 17 12.24 12.52 0.55
CA PRO A 17 12.47 12.31 1.98
C PRO A 17 11.41 12.97 2.87
N ASP A 18 10.74 14.02 2.38
CA ASP A 18 9.68 14.73 3.09
C ASP A 18 8.31 14.01 3.03
N TRP A 19 8.27 12.82 2.42
CA TRP A 19 7.05 12.02 2.28
C TRP A 19 7.22 10.68 2.98
N ASP A 20 6.17 10.28 3.69
CA ASP A 20 6.04 8.94 4.23
C ASP A 20 5.37 8.00 3.23
N PHE A 21 5.92 6.80 3.08
CA PHE A 21 5.42 5.79 2.16
C PHE A 21 5.08 4.49 2.86
N LEU A 22 3.88 3.97 2.59
CA LEU A 22 3.43 2.67 3.06
C LEU A 22 3.07 1.75 1.89
N GLY A 23 3.83 0.67 1.73
CA GLY A 23 3.58 -0.38 0.73
C GLY A 23 2.66 -1.47 1.28
N PHE A 24 1.70 -1.94 0.47
CA PHE A 24 0.87 -3.10 0.80
C PHE A 24 1.19 -4.28 -0.11
N GLU A 25 1.38 -5.46 0.47
CA GLU A 25 1.62 -6.71 -0.26
C GLU A 25 0.97 -7.89 0.46
N VAL A 26 0.44 -8.88 -0.27
CA VAL A 26 -0.28 -10.02 0.34
C VAL A 26 0.63 -11.22 0.57
N ARG A 27 1.67 -11.36 -0.26
CA ARG A 27 2.58 -12.51 -0.27
C ARG A 27 3.68 -12.35 0.77
N ASP A 28 3.64 -13.16 1.83
CA ASP A 28 4.60 -13.08 2.95
C ASP A 28 6.09 -13.12 2.53
N PRO A 29 6.55 -14.01 1.61
CA PRO A 29 7.94 -13.99 1.17
C PRO A 29 8.34 -12.68 0.48
N VAL A 30 7.39 -12.04 -0.22
CA VAL A 30 7.61 -10.78 -0.94
C VAL A 30 7.64 -9.61 0.04
N VAL A 31 6.77 -9.61 1.06
CA VAL A 31 6.82 -8.65 2.18
C VAL A 31 8.18 -8.69 2.87
N LYS A 32 8.69 -9.88 3.19
CA LYS A 32 10.01 -10.06 3.82
C LYS A 32 11.14 -9.51 2.95
N ALA A 33 11.13 -9.82 1.65
CA ALA A 33 12.11 -9.29 0.71
C ALA A 33 12.05 -7.74 0.63
N ALA A 34 10.84 -7.17 0.60
CA ALA A 34 10.67 -5.71 0.57
C ALA A 34 11.16 -5.05 1.87
N LEU A 35 10.82 -5.61 3.04
CA LEU A 35 11.31 -5.11 4.33
C LEU A 35 12.83 -5.17 4.40
N GLN A 36 13.44 -6.28 3.98
CA GLN A 36 14.89 -6.42 3.93
C GLN A 36 15.53 -5.37 3.00
N LEU A 37 14.95 -5.14 1.82
CA LEU A 37 15.41 -4.09 0.90
C LEU A 37 15.39 -2.70 1.53
N LEU A 38 14.27 -2.33 2.18
CA LEU A 38 14.15 -1.04 2.85
C LEU A 38 15.14 -0.90 4.00
N GLN A 39 15.39 -1.97 4.76
CA GLN A 39 16.36 -2.01 5.85
C GLN A 39 17.79 -1.80 5.33
N THR A 40 18.21 -2.58 4.33
CA THR A 40 19.55 -2.45 3.73
C THR A 40 19.75 -1.07 3.10
N SER A 41 18.68 -0.45 2.60
CA SER A 41 18.72 0.88 1.99
C SER A 41 18.67 2.03 2.98
N GLY A 42 18.48 1.74 4.28
CA GLY A 42 18.40 2.75 5.35
C GLY A 42 17.11 3.56 5.39
N VAL A 43 16.09 3.20 4.60
CA VAL A 43 14.80 3.92 4.54
C VAL A 43 13.71 3.28 5.41
N ALA A 44 13.92 2.03 5.86
CA ALA A 44 12.98 1.34 6.74
C ALA A 44 12.81 2.09 8.07
N GLY A 45 11.58 2.50 8.37
CA GLY A 45 11.26 3.24 9.60
C GLY A 45 11.73 4.69 9.61
N ALA A 46 12.44 5.16 8.57
CA ALA A 46 12.75 6.57 8.37
C ALA A 46 11.57 7.28 7.70
N ASN A 47 11.20 6.84 6.50
CA ASN A 47 10.04 7.35 5.76
C ASN A 47 9.38 6.27 4.87
N ALA A 48 9.71 4.99 5.06
CA ALA A 48 9.12 3.89 4.31
C ALA A 48 8.85 2.64 5.16
N GLY A 49 7.71 2.00 4.90
CA GLY A 49 7.32 0.74 5.53
C GLY A 49 6.49 -0.16 4.62
N VAL A 50 6.36 -1.43 4.99
CA VAL A 50 5.54 -2.42 4.27
C VAL A 50 4.59 -3.11 5.25
N LEU A 51 3.30 -3.16 4.89
CA LEU A 51 2.29 -3.94 5.58
C LEU A 51 1.88 -5.15 4.76
N ARG A 52 1.82 -6.31 5.41
CA ARG A 52 1.18 -7.47 4.81
C ARG A 52 -0.34 -7.29 4.81
N CYS A 53 -0.96 -7.14 3.65
CA CYS A 53 -2.37 -6.74 3.52
C CYS A 53 -3.01 -7.31 2.24
N ASN A 54 -4.26 -7.76 2.33
CA ASN A 54 -5.11 -7.98 1.16
C ASN A 54 -6.25 -6.96 1.16
N PRO A 55 -6.16 -5.86 0.39
CA PRO A 55 -7.15 -4.78 0.43
C PRO A 55 -8.61 -5.20 0.22
N GLN A 56 -8.86 -6.32 -0.46
CA GLN A 56 -10.22 -6.85 -0.66
C GLN A 56 -10.79 -7.55 0.59
N LEU A 57 -9.92 -8.21 1.36
CA LEU A 57 -10.29 -8.96 2.57
C LEU A 57 -10.06 -8.16 3.84
N THR A 58 -9.17 -7.18 3.77
CA THR A 58 -8.94 -6.21 4.84
C THR A 58 -10.24 -5.45 5.08
N GLY A 59 -10.73 -5.53 6.31
CA GLY A 59 -11.93 -4.80 6.74
C GLY A 59 -11.76 -3.31 6.50
N GLU A 60 -12.87 -2.61 6.26
CA GLU A 60 -12.85 -1.15 6.18
C GLU A 60 -12.22 -0.56 7.44
N GLU A 61 -12.51 -1.14 8.60
CA GLU A 61 -11.92 -0.78 9.90
C GLU A 61 -10.39 -0.90 9.94
N VAL A 62 -9.77 -1.86 9.25
CA VAL A 62 -8.30 -1.98 9.25
C VAL A 62 -7.68 -0.97 8.29
N LEU A 63 -8.29 -0.74 7.13
CA LEU A 63 -7.89 0.36 6.25
C LEU A 63 -8.12 1.72 6.94
N GLN A 64 -9.19 1.84 7.71
CA GLN A 64 -9.53 2.99 8.53
C GLN A 64 -8.47 3.16 9.63
N SER A 65 -8.18 2.15 10.45
CA SER A 65 -7.17 2.21 11.48
C SER A 65 -5.76 2.49 10.94
N LEU A 66 -5.42 2.02 9.74
CA LEU A 66 -4.15 2.37 9.09
C LEU A 66 -4.08 3.87 8.74
N CYS A 67 -5.18 4.43 8.25
CA CYS A 67 -5.28 5.86 7.95
C CYS A 67 -5.47 6.73 9.21
N ASP A 68 -5.98 6.17 10.31
CA ASP A 68 -6.05 6.87 11.62
C ASP A 68 -4.70 6.80 12.34
N PHE A 69 -3.94 5.71 12.17
CA PHE A 69 -2.58 5.56 12.70
C PHE A 69 -1.62 6.58 12.09
N THR A 70 -1.82 6.97 10.83
CA THR A 70 -1.07 8.07 10.21
C THR A 70 -1.46 9.45 10.75
N GLY A 71 -2.47 9.55 11.61
CA GLY A 71 -2.92 10.79 12.23
C GLY A 71 -3.60 11.76 11.25
N THR A 72 -4.32 12.74 11.78
CA THR A 72 -4.91 13.82 10.98
C THR A 72 -3.87 14.79 10.42
N GLU A 73 -2.63 14.76 10.93
CA GLU A 73 -1.53 15.61 10.46
C GLU A 73 -0.80 15.05 9.22
N ALA A 74 -0.94 13.75 8.91
CA ALA A 74 -0.41 13.15 7.68
C ALA A 74 -1.56 12.50 6.87
N PRO A 75 -2.36 13.31 6.17
CA PRO A 75 -3.47 12.80 5.37
C PRO A 75 -2.98 11.86 4.26
N LEU A 76 -3.81 10.90 3.86
CA LEU A 76 -3.53 10.06 2.69
C LEU A 76 -3.57 10.93 1.42
N VAL A 77 -2.40 11.42 0.99
CA VAL A 77 -2.31 12.34 -0.15
C VAL A 77 -2.42 11.62 -1.50
N SER A 78 -1.91 10.39 -1.59
CA SER A 78 -1.83 9.66 -2.86
C SER A 78 -1.89 8.15 -2.68
N VAL A 79 -2.47 7.47 -3.68
CA VAL A 79 -2.51 6.01 -3.77
C VAL A 79 -2.02 5.56 -5.13
N THR A 80 -0.90 4.86 -5.16
CA THR A 80 -0.36 4.24 -6.39
C THR A 80 -0.71 2.75 -6.42
N VAL A 81 -1.23 2.26 -7.54
CA VAL A 81 -1.46 0.83 -7.79
C VAL A 81 -0.57 0.37 -8.92
N GLN A 82 0.35 -0.55 -8.63
CA GLN A 82 1.37 -0.97 -9.59
C GLN A 82 1.04 -2.36 -10.11
N HIS A 83 0.85 -2.48 -11.42
CA HIS A 83 0.66 -3.76 -12.12
C HIS A 83 -0.35 -4.71 -11.43
N PRO A 84 -1.58 -4.25 -11.10
CA PRO A 84 -2.56 -5.13 -10.47
C PRO A 84 -2.95 -6.25 -11.44
N ASP A 85 -3.28 -7.44 -10.92
CA ASP A 85 -3.75 -8.55 -11.76
C ASP A 85 -4.98 -8.11 -12.58
N PRO A 86 -4.91 -8.13 -13.93
CA PRO A 86 -5.97 -7.64 -14.79
C PRO A 86 -7.27 -8.45 -14.69
N CYS A 87 -7.22 -9.70 -14.21
CA CYS A 87 -8.39 -10.56 -14.06
C CYS A 87 -9.25 -10.67 -15.34
N PHE A 88 -8.63 -10.91 -16.51
CA PHE A 88 -9.27 -10.83 -17.84
C PHE A 88 -10.57 -11.64 -18.02
N LYS A 89 -10.74 -12.75 -17.30
CA LYS A 89 -11.94 -13.60 -17.40
C LYS A 89 -13.03 -13.06 -16.49
N THR A 90 -14.28 -12.94 -16.98
CA THR A 90 -15.44 -12.46 -16.21
C THR A 90 -15.61 -13.18 -14.86
N ARG A 91 -15.40 -14.50 -14.82
CA ARG A 91 -15.43 -15.30 -13.58
C ARG A 91 -14.36 -14.91 -12.55
N HIS A 92 -13.30 -14.22 -12.94
CA HIS A 92 -12.23 -13.73 -12.06
C HIS A 92 -12.41 -12.25 -11.68
N SER A 93 -13.45 -11.58 -12.17
CA SER A 93 -13.71 -10.15 -11.87
C SER A 93 -13.74 -9.80 -10.39
N ARG A 94 -14.16 -10.75 -9.53
CA ARG A 94 -14.17 -10.65 -8.06
C ARG A 94 -12.78 -10.75 -7.41
N ARG A 95 -11.73 -11.08 -8.17
CA ARG A 95 -10.34 -11.16 -7.68
C ARG A 95 -9.57 -9.85 -7.89
N ARG A 96 -10.17 -8.85 -8.56
CA ARG A 96 -9.54 -7.55 -8.81
C ARG A 96 -9.29 -6.82 -7.50
N VAL A 97 -8.04 -6.39 -7.29
CA VAL A 97 -7.66 -5.58 -6.12
C VAL A 97 -8.47 -4.29 -6.06
N LEU A 98 -8.70 -3.66 -7.21
CA LEU A 98 -9.54 -2.48 -7.33
C LEU A 98 -11.02 -2.90 -7.46
N THR A 99 -11.72 -2.84 -6.34
CA THR A 99 -13.18 -3.02 -6.27
C THR A 99 -13.84 -1.69 -5.90
N PRO A 100 -15.15 -1.50 -6.19
CA PRO A 100 -15.87 -0.30 -5.76
C PRO A 100 -15.76 -0.04 -4.27
N ARG A 101 -15.77 -1.09 -3.44
CA ARG A 101 -15.58 -0.99 -1.99
C ARG A 101 -14.23 -0.36 -1.66
N VAL A 102 -13.13 -0.94 -2.16
CA VAL A 102 -11.76 -0.44 -1.92
C VAL A 102 -11.62 1.00 -2.39
N LEU A 103 -12.11 1.32 -3.59
CA LEU A 103 -12.07 2.69 -4.13
C LEU A 103 -12.86 3.68 -3.27
N SER A 104 -14.05 3.30 -2.79
CA SER A 104 -14.86 4.15 -1.93
C SER A 104 -14.19 4.46 -0.59
N THR A 105 -13.51 3.47 0.02
CA THR A 105 -12.78 3.63 1.27
C THR A 105 -11.60 4.59 1.08
N LEU A 106 -10.83 4.43 0.00
CA LEU A 106 -9.71 5.32 -0.32
C LEU A 106 -10.20 6.74 -0.62
N ALA A 107 -11.26 6.90 -1.41
CA ALA A 107 -11.81 8.21 -1.77
C ALA A 107 -12.26 9.00 -0.53
N ARG A 108 -12.96 8.37 0.42
CA ARG A 108 -13.38 9.02 1.68
C ARG A 108 -12.20 9.54 2.51
N ARG A 109 -11.01 8.95 2.37
CA ARG A 109 -9.80 9.34 3.11
C ARG A 109 -8.96 10.38 2.41
N MET A 110 -8.98 10.40 1.08
CA MET A 110 -8.26 11.40 0.29
C MET A 110 -9.00 12.74 0.21
N GLN A 111 -10.28 12.79 0.59
CA GLN A 111 -11.12 14.00 0.61
C GLN A 111 -11.01 14.82 1.92
N GLY A 112 -9.88 14.72 2.62
CA GLY A 112 -9.58 15.58 3.79
C GLY A 112 -9.55 17.06 3.42
#